data_AF-Q80YP0-F1
#
_entry.id   AF-Q80YP0-F1
#
_cell.length_a   1.000
_cell.length_b   1.000
_cell.length_c   1.000
_cell.angle_alpha   90.00
_cell.angle_beta   90.00
_cell.angle_gamma   90.00
#
_symmetry.space_group_name_H-M   'P 1'
#
loop_
_entity.id
_entity.type
_entity.pdbx_description
1 polymer ?
#
loop_
_entity_poly.entity_id
_entity_poly.type
_entity_poly.pdbx_seq_one_letter_code
_entity_poly.pdbx_strand_id
1 'polypeptide(L)'
;MDVFQKVEKIGEGTYGVVYKARNKVTGQLVALKKIRLDLEAEGVPSTAVREISLLKELKHPNIIKLLDVVHREKKLYMVFEFLTQDLKRHMDSSPTSELPLPVVKSYLAQLLEGVSFCHSHRVIHRDLKPQNLLLDGLGAIKLADFGLARAFGVPLRTYTHEVVTLWYRAPEILLGSKFYSTAVDIWSIGCIFAEMVTGKALFPGDSEIDQLFRIFRTLGTPSEATWPGVSQMPDYQSSFPKWSRKGLEEIVPSLGPEGKDLLLRLLQYDPSQRISAKTALAHPYFSPGHSLAPQQCTAGRSSR
;
A
#
# COMPACT_ATOMS: atom_id res chain seq x y z
N MET A 1 -17.68 23.55 -11.99
CA MET A 1 -17.55 22.48 -13.02
C MET A 1 -17.36 23.05 -14.41
N ASP A 2 -17.64 24.33 -14.64
CA ASP A 2 -17.49 24.95 -15.96
C ASP A 2 -16.05 24.90 -16.51
N VAL A 3 -15.06 24.92 -15.60
CA VAL A 3 -13.62 24.82 -15.90
C VAL A 3 -13.17 23.41 -16.31
N PHE A 4 -13.89 22.36 -15.93
CA PHE A 4 -13.47 20.97 -16.19
C PHE A 4 -14.43 20.26 -17.13
N GLN A 5 -13.90 19.66 -18.19
CA GLN A 5 -14.64 18.76 -19.06
C GLN A 5 -14.41 17.33 -18.60
N LYS A 6 -15.46 16.65 -18.10
CA LYS A 6 -15.38 15.21 -17.80
C LYS A 6 -15.13 14.44 -19.10
N VAL A 7 -14.18 13.52 -19.06
CA VAL A 7 -13.84 12.63 -20.18
C VAL A 7 -14.49 11.27 -19.96
N GLU A 8 -14.16 10.61 -18.85
CA GLU A 8 -14.65 9.26 -18.55
C GLU A 8 -14.65 9.01 -17.03
N LYS A 9 -15.48 8.07 -16.58
CA LYS A 9 -15.43 7.54 -15.21
C LYS A 9 -14.31 6.51 -15.14
N ILE A 10 -13.34 6.69 -14.24
CA ILE A 10 -12.16 5.80 -14.11
C ILE A 10 -12.21 4.91 -12.88
N GLY A 11 -13.04 5.24 -11.89
CA GLY A 11 -13.20 4.44 -10.69
C GLY A 11 -14.40 4.85 -9.85
N GLU A 12 -14.83 3.95 -8.98
CA GLU A 12 -15.82 4.19 -7.95
C GLU A 12 -15.45 3.37 -6.71
N GLY A 13 -15.52 3.99 -5.55
CA GLY A 13 -15.27 3.35 -4.27
C GLY A 13 -16.19 3.89 -3.19
N THR A 14 -15.96 3.45 -1.96
CA THR A 14 -16.79 3.78 -0.78
C THR A 14 -16.98 5.30 -0.61
N TYR A 15 -15.93 6.08 -0.89
CA TYR A 15 -15.92 7.53 -0.67
C TYR A 15 -16.42 8.35 -1.87
N GLY A 16 -16.68 7.71 -3.01
CA GLY A 16 -17.30 8.33 -4.16
C GLY A 16 -16.73 7.91 -5.50
N VAL A 17 -16.89 8.79 -6.49
CA VAL A 17 -16.65 8.46 -7.91
C VAL A 17 -15.50 9.28 -8.44
N VAL A 18 -14.56 8.63 -9.12
CA VAL A 18 -13.40 9.27 -9.76
C VAL A 18 -13.62 9.37 -11.26
N TYR A 19 -13.45 10.58 -11.79
CA TYR A 19 -13.53 10.86 -13.22
C TYR A 19 -12.18 11.34 -13.73
N LYS A 20 -11.77 10.89 -14.90
CA LYS A 20 -10.78 11.62 -15.69
C LYS A 20 -11.45 12.84 -16.30
N ALA A 21 -10.82 13.99 -16.19
CA ALA A 21 -11.31 15.23 -16.75
C ALA A 21 -10.16 16.04 -17.37
N ARG A 22 -10.51 16.99 -18.23
CA ARG A 22 -9.58 17.95 -18.80
C ARG A 22 -9.90 19.34 -18.23
N ASN A 23 -8.89 20.04 -17.74
CA ASN A 23 -9.00 21.46 -17.45
C ASN A 23 -9.12 22.21 -18.79
N LYS A 24 -10.24 22.92 -19.01
CA LYS A 24 -10.53 23.63 -20.26
C LYS A 24 -9.60 24.82 -20.51
N VAL A 25 -9.01 25.39 -19.46
CA VAL A 25 -8.11 26.55 -19.55
C VAL A 25 -6.69 26.11 -19.87
N THR A 26 -6.17 25.12 -19.14
CA THR A 26 -4.77 24.67 -19.28
C THR A 26 -4.57 23.51 -20.25
N GLY A 27 -5.66 22.84 -20.65
CA GLY A 27 -5.61 21.59 -21.42
C GLY A 27 -5.13 20.37 -20.61
N GLN A 28 -4.71 20.54 -19.35
CA GLN A 28 -4.16 19.48 -18.52
C GLN A 28 -5.22 18.41 -18.16
N LEU A 29 -4.82 17.14 -18.18
CA LEU A 29 -5.63 16.05 -17.64
C LEU A 29 -5.54 16.01 -16.11
N VAL A 30 -6.69 15.81 -15.46
CA VAL A 30 -6.83 15.73 -14.00
C VAL A 30 -7.74 14.57 -13.60
N ALA A 31 -7.61 14.11 -12.37
CA ALA A 31 -8.57 13.19 -11.76
C ALA A 31 -9.50 13.97 -10.81
N LEU A 32 -10.82 13.86 -11.03
CA LEU A 32 -11.85 14.48 -10.19
C LEU A 32 -12.50 13.41 -9.30
N LYS A 33 -12.19 13.41 -8.01
CA LYS A 33 -12.87 12.57 -7.01
C LYS A 33 -14.08 13.33 -6.47
N LYS A 34 -15.28 12.94 -6.90
CA LYS A 34 -16.56 13.45 -6.37
C LYS A 34 -16.83 12.74 -5.04
N ILE A 35 -16.89 13.51 -3.95
CA ILE A 35 -17.19 12.99 -2.63
C ILE A 35 -18.68 12.69 -2.52
N ARG A 36 -19.02 11.51 -1.98
CA ARG A 36 -20.40 11.19 -1.57
C ARG A 36 -20.73 12.02 -0.33
N LEU A 37 -21.62 12.99 -0.51
CA LEU A 37 -22.20 13.78 0.58
C LEU A 37 -23.53 13.12 0.93
N ASP A 38 -23.73 12.83 2.20
CA ASP A 38 -25.04 12.41 2.70
C ASP A 38 -25.96 13.64 2.67
N LEU A 39 -27.05 13.56 1.92
CA LEU A 39 -27.94 14.70 1.70
C LEU A 39 -28.78 15.02 2.94
N GLU A 40 -28.93 14.04 3.85
CA GLU A 40 -29.66 14.19 5.11
C GLU A 40 -28.77 14.76 6.23
N ALA A 41 -27.45 14.61 6.12
CA ALA A 41 -26.51 15.19 7.07
C ALA A 41 -26.13 16.63 6.66
N GLU A 42 -26.18 17.57 7.60
CA GLU A 42 -25.72 18.94 7.34
C GLU A 42 -24.19 18.98 7.15
N GLY A 43 -23.76 19.26 5.92
CA GLY A 43 -22.41 19.73 5.61
C GLY A 43 -21.48 18.71 4.97
N VAL A 44 -20.18 19.01 5.03
CA VAL A 44 -19.13 18.17 4.45
C VAL A 44 -18.71 17.11 5.47
N PRO A 45 -18.63 15.82 5.12
CA PRO A 45 -18.16 14.76 6.00
C PRO A 45 -16.79 15.10 6.61
N SER A 46 -16.64 14.88 7.91
CA SER A 46 -15.38 15.15 8.62
C SER A 46 -14.19 14.37 8.05
N THR A 47 -14.43 13.21 7.44
CA THR A 47 -13.44 12.43 6.69
C THR A 47 -12.90 13.20 5.49
N ALA A 48 -13.78 13.84 4.71
CA ALA A 48 -13.38 14.62 3.54
C ALA A 48 -12.61 15.89 3.93
N VAL A 49 -13.08 16.62 4.95
CA VAL A 49 -12.36 17.80 5.47
C VAL A 49 -10.95 17.42 5.94
N ARG A 50 -10.82 16.29 6.63
CA ARG A 50 -9.53 15.77 7.11
C ARG A 50 -8.63 15.35 5.96
N GLU A 51 -9.14 14.55 5.01
CA GLU A 51 -8.38 14.11 3.83
C GLU A 51 -7.83 15.33 3.06
N ILE A 52 -8.67 16.34 2.82
CA ILE A 52 -8.28 17.60 2.18
C ILE A 52 -7.20 18.34 2.98
N SER A 53 -7.35 18.44 4.30
CA SER A 53 -6.40 19.16 5.16
C SER A 53 -5.03 18.48 5.16
N LEU A 54 -5.01 17.15 5.28
CA LEU A 54 -3.76 16.36 5.20
C LEU A 54 -3.10 16.50 3.83
N LEU A 55 -3.85 16.30 2.74
CA LEU A 55 -3.29 16.34 1.38
C LEU A 55 -2.78 17.72 0.97
N LYS A 56 -3.28 18.81 1.58
CA LYS A 56 -2.73 20.16 1.37
C LYS A 56 -1.31 20.31 1.94
N GLU A 57 -1.00 19.59 3.01
CA GLU A 57 0.30 19.61 3.68
C GLU A 57 1.26 18.55 3.10
N LEU A 58 0.73 17.43 2.59
CA LEU A 58 1.53 16.32 2.08
C LEU A 58 2.08 16.55 0.67
N LYS A 59 3.06 17.45 0.55
CA LYS A 59 3.74 17.78 -0.72
C LYS A 59 5.01 16.95 -0.91
N HIS A 60 4.92 15.84 -1.65
CA HIS A 60 6.05 14.95 -1.92
C HIS A 60 5.95 14.34 -3.33
N PRO A 61 7.07 14.07 -4.03
CA PRO A 61 7.06 13.44 -5.36
C PRO A 61 6.29 12.12 -5.42
N ASN A 62 6.38 11.31 -4.37
CA ASN A 62 5.73 10.00 -4.26
C ASN A 62 4.37 10.03 -3.52
N ILE A 63 3.72 11.19 -3.42
CA ILE A 63 2.36 11.34 -2.90
C ILE A 63 1.52 12.05 -3.97
N ILE A 64 0.31 11.57 -4.20
CA ILE A 64 -0.59 12.19 -5.18
C ILE A 64 -0.88 13.65 -4.82
N LYS A 65 -0.68 14.55 -5.78
CA LYS A 65 -0.88 15.97 -5.59
C LYS A 65 -2.36 16.33 -5.67
N LEU A 66 -2.90 16.88 -4.57
CA LEU A 66 -4.15 17.62 -4.58
C LEU A 66 -3.90 19.00 -5.22
N LEU A 67 -4.52 19.25 -6.37
CA LEU A 67 -4.39 20.48 -7.14
C LEU A 67 -5.38 21.54 -6.66
N ASP A 68 -6.63 21.14 -6.41
CA ASP A 68 -7.70 22.06 -6.02
C ASP A 68 -8.86 21.32 -5.33
N VAL A 69 -9.74 22.08 -4.66
CA VAL A 69 -10.97 21.59 -4.05
C VAL A 69 -12.13 22.46 -4.51
N VAL A 70 -13.07 21.86 -5.23
CA VAL A 70 -14.23 22.56 -5.78
C VAL A 70 -15.48 22.17 -5.01
N HIS A 71 -16.11 23.15 -4.36
CA HIS A 71 -17.41 23.00 -3.72
C HIS A 71 -18.46 23.82 -4.48
N ARG A 72 -19.46 23.16 -5.07
CA ARG A 72 -20.60 23.81 -5.72
C ARG A 72 -21.87 22.97 -5.60
N GLU A 73 -23.01 23.63 -5.43
CA GLU A 73 -24.35 22.99 -5.46
C GLU A 73 -24.44 21.72 -4.61
N LYS A 74 -23.99 21.79 -3.34
CA LYS A 74 -23.93 20.65 -2.42
C LYS A 74 -23.15 19.45 -2.99
N LYS A 75 -22.13 19.69 -3.83
CA LYS A 75 -21.20 18.67 -4.35
C LYS A 75 -19.77 19.13 -4.09
N LEU A 76 -18.99 18.24 -3.51
CA LEU A 76 -17.57 18.44 -3.24
C LEU A 76 -16.73 17.59 -4.19
N TYR A 77 -15.75 18.22 -4.83
CA TYR A 77 -14.80 17.57 -5.72
C TYR A 77 -13.38 17.87 -5.26
N MET A 78 -12.57 16.82 -5.16
CA MET A 78 -11.12 16.95 -5.05
C MET A 78 -10.51 16.79 -6.44
N VAL A 79 -9.67 17.74 -6.85
CA VAL A 79 -8.98 17.75 -8.15
C VAL A 79 -7.55 17.30 -7.92
N PHE A 80 -7.16 16.18 -8.51
CA PHE A 80 -5.81 15.61 -8.41
C PHE A 80 -5.08 15.66 -9.75
N GLU A 81 -3.76 15.56 -9.70
CA GLU A 81 -2.99 15.18 -10.90
C GLU A 81 -3.49 13.83 -11.45
N PHE A 82 -3.48 13.68 -12.78
CA PHE A 82 -3.88 12.44 -13.42
C PHE A 82 -2.66 11.53 -13.63
N LEU A 83 -2.75 10.30 -13.15
CA LEU A 83 -1.79 9.21 -13.38
C LEU A 83 -2.44 8.13 -14.27
N THR A 84 -1.62 7.40 -15.02
CA THR A 84 -2.09 6.60 -16.16
C THR A 84 -2.75 5.30 -15.74
N GLN A 85 -2.20 4.63 -14.72
CA GLN A 85 -2.73 3.38 -14.17
C GLN A 85 -2.33 3.21 -12.70
N ASP A 86 -2.99 2.28 -12.02
CA ASP A 86 -2.58 1.80 -10.70
C ASP A 86 -1.63 0.59 -10.81
N LEU A 87 -0.89 0.30 -9.74
CA LEU A 87 0.07 -0.80 -9.68
C LEU A 87 -0.62 -2.16 -9.87
N LYS A 88 -1.88 -2.33 -9.43
CA LYS A 88 -2.60 -3.59 -9.63
C LYS A 88 -2.78 -3.87 -11.11
N ARG A 89 -3.32 -2.91 -11.86
CA ARG A 89 -3.47 -3.01 -13.32
C ARG A 89 -2.14 -3.21 -14.03
N HIS A 90 -1.08 -2.56 -13.55
CA HIS A 90 0.24 -2.74 -14.13
C HIS A 90 0.78 -4.17 -13.97
N MET A 91 0.67 -4.75 -12.77
CA MET A 91 1.05 -6.14 -12.53
C MET A 91 0.16 -7.10 -13.34
N ASP A 92 -1.15 -6.89 -13.37
CA ASP A 92 -2.08 -7.75 -14.13
C ASP A 92 -1.84 -7.68 -15.65
N SER A 93 -1.21 -6.62 -16.16
CA SER A 93 -0.83 -6.47 -17.57
C SER A 93 0.48 -7.18 -17.96
N SER A 94 1.31 -7.57 -16.97
CA SER A 94 2.53 -8.34 -17.22
C SER A 94 2.19 -9.80 -17.51
N PRO A 95 2.81 -10.47 -18.51
CA PRO A 95 2.48 -11.85 -18.88
C PRO A 95 2.58 -12.85 -17.72
N THR A 96 3.53 -12.63 -16.80
CA THR A 96 3.73 -13.47 -15.61
C THR A 96 3.18 -12.82 -14.34
N SER A 97 2.63 -11.61 -14.45
CA SER A 97 2.35 -10.69 -13.35
C SER A 97 3.56 -10.23 -12.53
N GLU A 98 4.73 -10.85 -12.70
CA GLU A 98 5.99 -10.43 -12.08
C GLU A 98 6.54 -9.17 -12.74
N LEU A 99 7.13 -8.29 -11.93
CA LEU A 99 7.82 -7.10 -12.43
C LEU A 99 9.34 -7.33 -12.45
N PRO A 100 10.07 -6.75 -13.43
CA PRO A 100 11.53 -6.81 -13.45
C PRO A 100 12.14 -6.28 -12.14
N LEU A 101 13.10 -6.99 -11.55
CA LEU A 101 13.69 -6.61 -10.25
C LEU A 101 14.21 -5.16 -10.16
N PRO A 102 14.79 -4.55 -11.22
CA PRO A 102 15.14 -3.13 -11.17
C PRO A 102 13.94 -2.20 -11.00
N VAL A 103 12.80 -2.54 -11.62
CA VAL A 103 11.53 -1.80 -11.48
C VAL A 103 10.97 -1.99 -10.07
N VAL A 104 10.97 -3.23 -9.55
CA VAL A 104 10.57 -3.52 -8.17
C VAL A 104 11.38 -2.70 -7.17
N LYS A 105 12.71 -2.67 -7.34
CA LYS A 105 13.61 -1.90 -6.48
C LYS A 105 13.31 -0.41 -6.54
N SER A 106 13.11 0.14 -7.75
CA SER A 106 12.75 1.55 -7.94
C SER A 106 11.42 1.90 -7.26
N TYR A 107 10.37 1.11 -7.50
CA TYR A 107 9.07 1.35 -6.89
C TYR A 107 9.11 1.19 -5.38
N LEU A 108 9.78 0.17 -4.84
CA LEU A 108 9.90 -0.02 -3.40
C LEU A 108 10.59 1.17 -2.72
N ALA A 109 11.68 1.69 -3.30
CA ALA A 109 12.37 2.88 -2.78
C ALA A 109 11.43 4.09 -2.73
N GLN A 110 10.77 4.38 -3.84
CA GLN A 110 9.83 5.50 -3.96
C GLN A 110 8.63 5.39 -3.01
N LEU A 111 8.09 4.18 -2.81
CA LEU A 111 7.03 3.93 -1.84
C LEU A 111 7.50 4.19 -0.42
N LEU A 112 8.70 3.71 -0.06
CA LEU A 112 9.30 3.95 1.24
C LEU A 112 9.61 5.45 1.47
N GLU A 113 10.03 6.19 0.44
CA GLU A 113 10.20 7.66 0.50
C GLU A 113 8.88 8.35 0.82
N GLY A 114 7.81 8.03 0.08
CA GLY A 114 6.48 8.59 0.32
C GLY A 114 5.93 8.25 1.72
N VAL A 115 6.06 6.99 2.15
CA VAL A 115 5.60 6.54 3.47
C VAL A 115 6.43 7.19 4.59
N SER A 116 7.76 7.26 4.44
CA SER A 116 8.65 7.94 5.37
C SER A 116 8.26 9.41 5.54
N PHE A 117 7.94 10.10 4.43
CA PHE A 117 7.46 11.46 4.47
C PHE A 117 6.14 11.58 5.25
N CYS A 118 5.13 10.74 4.95
CA CYS A 118 3.88 10.69 5.71
C CYS A 118 4.12 10.48 7.22
N HIS A 119 4.96 9.50 7.57
CA HIS A 119 5.25 9.15 8.97
C HIS A 119 5.94 10.30 9.71
N SER A 120 6.85 11.02 9.06
CA SER A 120 7.49 12.22 9.64
C SER A 120 6.51 13.37 9.88
N HIS A 121 5.43 13.44 9.10
CA HIS A 121 4.32 14.38 9.28
C HIS A 121 3.20 13.82 10.17
N ARG A 122 3.47 12.76 10.92
CA ARG A 122 2.52 12.10 11.83
C ARG A 122 1.26 11.59 11.13
N VAL A 123 1.37 11.17 9.86
CA VAL A 123 0.28 10.59 9.07
C VAL A 123 0.53 9.10 8.85
N ILE A 124 -0.46 8.26 9.13
CA ILE A 124 -0.48 6.82 8.79
C ILE A 124 -1.49 6.61 7.66
N HIS A 125 -1.13 5.87 6.62
CA HIS A 125 -1.98 5.65 5.45
C HIS A 125 -3.10 4.63 5.71
N ARG A 126 -2.75 3.45 6.26
CA ARG A 126 -3.64 2.37 6.75
C ARG A 126 -4.43 1.58 5.71
N ASP A 127 -4.35 1.97 4.44
CA ASP A 127 -4.96 1.23 3.32
C ASP A 127 -4.00 1.17 2.12
N LEU A 128 -2.73 0.87 2.37
CA LEU A 128 -1.77 0.65 1.29
C LEU A 128 -2.07 -0.69 0.62
N LYS A 129 -2.32 -0.63 -0.68
CA LYS A 129 -2.59 -1.77 -1.56
C LYS A 129 -2.29 -1.35 -3.00
N PRO A 130 -2.01 -2.28 -3.93
CA PRO A 130 -1.64 -1.95 -5.31
C PRO A 130 -2.65 -1.05 -6.04
N GLN A 131 -3.95 -1.13 -5.72
CA GLN A 131 -4.97 -0.25 -6.30
C GLN A 131 -4.85 1.22 -5.86
N ASN A 132 -4.21 1.48 -4.72
CA ASN A 132 -3.99 2.82 -4.15
C ASN A 132 -2.58 3.35 -4.48
N LEU A 133 -1.84 2.67 -5.34
CA LEU A 133 -0.51 3.07 -5.79
C LEU A 133 -0.57 3.42 -7.28
N LEU A 134 -0.32 4.67 -7.63
CA LEU A 134 -0.53 5.19 -8.97
C LEU A 134 0.79 5.40 -9.71
N LEU A 135 0.81 5.07 -11.00
CA LEU A 135 1.98 5.15 -11.88
C LEU A 135 1.81 6.25 -12.93
N ASP A 136 2.85 7.05 -13.16
CA ASP A 136 2.81 8.14 -14.13
C ASP A 136 3.13 7.68 -15.57
N GLY A 137 3.63 6.46 -15.73
CA GLY A 137 4.08 5.92 -17.02
C GLY A 137 5.53 6.27 -17.39
N LEU A 138 6.21 7.09 -16.60
CA LEU A 138 7.62 7.48 -16.74
C LEU A 138 8.52 6.82 -15.69
N GLY A 139 7.96 5.94 -14.85
CA GLY A 139 8.67 5.18 -13.83
C GLY A 139 8.50 5.74 -12.42
N ALA A 140 7.65 6.74 -12.21
CA ALA A 140 7.30 7.20 -10.87
C ALA A 140 6.09 6.45 -10.31
N ILE A 141 6.13 6.17 -9.00
CA ILE A 141 5.01 5.62 -8.24
C ILE A 141 4.61 6.58 -7.12
N LYS A 142 3.30 6.77 -6.92
CA LYS A 142 2.73 7.69 -5.92
C LYS A 142 1.68 7.02 -5.05
N LEU A 143 1.72 7.34 -3.76
CA LEU A 143 0.69 6.98 -2.79
C LEU A 143 -0.59 7.77 -3.07
N ALA A 144 -1.73 7.10 -3.07
CA ALA A 144 -3.05 7.71 -3.26
C ALA A 144 -4.11 7.13 -2.30
N ASP A 145 -5.26 7.79 -2.28
CA ASP A 145 -6.43 7.45 -1.44
C ASP A 145 -6.17 7.47 0.08
N PHE A 146 -5.94 8.68 0.58
CA PHE A 146 -5.79 8.97 2.01
C PHE A 146 -7.15 9.03 2.75
N GLY A 147 -8.23 8.52 2.18
CA GLY A 147 -9.57 8.52 2.80
C GLY A 147 -9.64 7.76 4.12
N LEU A 148 -8.74 6.80 4.30
CA LEU A 148 -8.52 6.09 5.56
C LEU A 148 -7.29 6.60 6.34
N ALA A 149 -6.57 7.61 5.87
CA ALA A 149 -5.40 8.11 6.58
C ALA A 149 -5.77 8.84 7.87
N ARG A 150 -4.86 8.84 8.84
CA ARG A 150 -5.04 9.56 10.12
C ARG A 150 -3.77 10.21 10.62
N ALA A 151 -3.96 11.39 11.21
CA ALA A 151 -2.98 11.96 12.12
C ALA A 151 -2.83 11.06 13.37
N PHE A 152 -1.61 10.98 13.91
CA PHE A 152 -1.35 10.21 15.13
C PHE A 152 -2.29 10.63 16.28
N GLY A 153 -2.77 9.67 17.05
CA GLY A 153 -3.60 9.91 18.24
C GLY A 153 -5.11 9.98 18.03
N VAL A 154 -5.63 9.89 16.80
CA VAL A 154 -7.09 9.90 16.55
C VAL A 154 -7.68 8.47 16.64
N PRO A 155 -8.57 8.15 17.61
CA PRO A 155 -9.08 6.79 17.88
C PRO A 155 -9.94 6.21 16.76
N LEU A 156 -9.64 4.99 16.28
CA LEU A 156 -10.32 4.33 15.15
C LEU A 156 -11.84 4.29 15.32
N ARG A 157 -12.57 4.54 14.22
CA ARG A 157 -13.87 3.89 14.04
C ARG A 157 -13.56 2.45 13.68
N THR A 158 -14.31 1.51 14.24
CA THR A 158 -14.31 0.11 13.81
C THR A 158 -14.36 0.04 12.29
N TYR A 159 -13.47 -0.73 11.68
CA TYR A 159 -13.58 -1.04 10.26
C TYR A 159 -14.94 -1.73 10.06
N THR A 160 -15.80 -1.16 9.24
CA THR A 160 -17.05 -1.82 8.86
C THR A 160 -16.69 -3.10 8.10
N HIS A 161 -17.26 -4.24 8.51
CA HIS A 161 -16.97 -5.60 8.00
C HIS A 161 -17.29 -5.82 6.50
N GLU A 162 -17.56 -4.79 5.72
CA GLU A 162 -17.92 -4.90 4.31
C GLU A 162 -16.68 -4.94 3.40
N VAL A 163 -16.40 -6.11 2.82
CA VAL A 163 -15.69 -6.35 1.55
C VAL A 163 -14.47 -5.44 1.29
N VAL A 164 -13.61 -5.24 2.29
CA VAL A 164 -12.30 -4.59 2.10
C VAL A 164 -11.24 -5.67 1.99
N THR A 165 -10.35 -5.56 1.00
CA THR A 165 -9.22 -6.46 0.82
C THR A 165 -8.37 -6.55 2.10
N LEU A 166 -8.27 -7.75 2.68
CA LEU A 166 -7.53 -8.02 3.92
C LEU A 166 -6.03 -8.27 3.71
N TRP A 167 -5.61 -8.46 2.45
CA TRP A 167 -4.33 -9.08 2.10
C TRP A 167 -3.08 -8.31 2.56
N TYR A 168 -3.23 -7.01 2.79
CA TYR A 168 -2.17 -6.09 3.20
C TYR A 168 -2.31 -5.67 4.67
N ARG A 169 -3.27 -6.22 5.40
CA ARG A 169 -3.55 -5.87 6.79
C ARG A 169 -2.53 -6.52 7.72
N ALA A 170 -1.98 -5.73 8.64
CA ALA A 170 -0.98 -6.16 9.60
C ALA A 170 -1.58 -7.09 10.67
N PRO A 171 -0.81 -8.06 11.19
CA PRO A 171 -1.30 -9.06 12.14
C PRO A 171 -1.78 -8.44 13.45
N GLU A 172 -1.20 -7.32 13.90
CA GLU A 172 -1.66 -6.62 15.10
C GLU A 172 -3.06 -6.04 14.96
N ILE A 173 -3.47 -5.65 13.75
CA ILE A 173 -4.84 -5.21 13.48
C ILE A 173 -5.77 -6.42 13.49
N LEU A 174 -5.36 -7.52 12.85
CA LEU A 174 -6.16 -8.75 12.77
C LEU A 174 -6.34 -9.44 14.13
N LEU A 175 -5.40 -9.25 15.06
CA LEU A 175 -5.47 -9.75 16.44
C LEU A 175 -6.17 -8.77 17.41
N GLY A 176 -6.77 -7.70 16.89
CA GLY A 176 -7.60 -6.80 17.68
C GLY A 176 -6.86 -5.72 18.46
N SER A 177 -5.57 -5.48 18.19
CA SER A 177 -4.84 -4.41 18.88
C SER A 177 -5.51 -3.06 18.68
N LYS A 178 -5.84 -2.38 19.78
CA LYS A 178 -6.33 -0.99 19.77
C LYS A 178 -5.24 0.02 19.48
N PHE A 179 -3.98 -0.37 19.70
CA PHE A 179 -2.81 0.47 19.50
C PHE A 179 -2.06 0.00 18.27
N TYR A 180 -2.04 0.84 17.25
CA TYR A 180 -1.28 0.60 16.03
C TYR A 180 -0.52 1.89 15.68
N SER A 181 0.62 1.70 15.03
CA SER A 181 1.57 2.76 14.71
C SER A 181 1.84 2.78 13.21
N THR A 182 2.86 3.53 12.81
CA THR A 182 3.44 3.52 11.47
C THR A 182 3.78 2.12 10.94
N ALA A 183 3.99 1.15 11.82
CA ALA A 183 4.34 -0.22 11.46
C ALA A 183 3.30 -0.91 10.57
N VAL A 184 2.02 -0.52 10.64
CA VAL A 184 0.96 -1.13 9.80
C VAL A 184 1.18 -0.84 8.31
N ASP A 185 1.62 0.38 7.98
CA ASP A 185 1.95 0.75 6.60
C ASP A 185 3.17 -0.03 6.11
N ILE A 186 4.16 -0.24 6.99
CA ILE A 186 5.37 -1.00 6.66
C ILE A 186 5.03 -2.45 6.33
N TRP A 187 4.13 -3.07 7.09
CA TRP A 187 3.66 -4.42 6.81
C TRP A 187 3.01 -4.49 5.42
N SER A 188 2.11 -3.56 5.11
CA SER A 188 1.47 -3.48 3.81
C SER A 188 2.50 -3.33 2.68
N ILE A 189 3.54 -2.50 2.86
CA ILE A 189 4.66 -2.38 1.91
C ILE A 189 5.41 -3.71 1.76
N GLY A 190 5.64 -4.45 2.84
CA GLY A 190 6.23 -5.80 2.78
C GLY A 190 5.41 -6.77 1.93
N CYS A 191 4.09 -6.80 2.11
CA CYS A 191 3.19 -7.61 1.28
C CYS A 191 3.25 -7.20 -0.20
N ILE A 192 3.21 -5.88 -0.47
CA ILE A 192 3.27 -5.33 -1.84
C ILE A 192 4.63 -5.63 -2.50
N PHE A 193 5.73 -5.58 -1.73
CA PHE A 193 7.05 -5.94 -2.21
C PHE A 193 7.09 -7.39 -2.70
N ALA A 194 6.61 -8.32 -1.88
CA ALA A 194 6.53 -9.73 -2.28
C ALA A 194 5.60 -9.93 -3.49
N GLU A 195 4.47 -9.23 -3.57
CA GLU A 195 3.56 -9.31 -4.72
C GLU A 195 4.19 -8.79 -6.01
N MET A 196 4.92 -7.67 -5.98
CA MET A 196 5.66 -7.18 -7.15
C MET A 196 6.72 -8.18 -7.65
N VAL A 197 7.36 -8.91 -6.73
CA VAL A 197 8.39 -9.92 -7.06
C VAL A 197 7.78 -11.21 -7.63
N THR A 198 6.61 -11.62 -7.14
CA THR A 198 6.03 -12.96 -7.44
C THR A 198 4.82 -12.92 -8.36
N GLY A 199 4.31 -11.71 -8.66
CA GLY A 199 3.06 -11.51 -9.39
C GLY A 199 1.81 -11.97 -8.64
N LYS A 200 1.94 -12.40 -7.38
CA LYS A 200 0.85 -12.99 -6.59
C LYS A 200 0.79 -12.35 -5.20
N ALA A 201 -0.42 -12.07 -4.73
CA ALA A 201 -0.62 -11.58 -3.37
C ALA A 201 -0.02 -12.57 -2.36
N LEU A 202 0.78 -12.06 -1.42
CA LEU A 202 1.52 -12.88 -0.46
C LEU A 202 0.58 -13.62 0.51
N PHE A 203 -0.47 -12.94 0.97
CA PHE A 203 -1.44 -13.48 1.93
C PHE A 203 -2.87 -13.24 1.45
N PRO A 204 -3.39 -14.03 0.48
CA PRO A 204 -4.71 -13.81 -0.10
C PRO A 204 -5.82 -14.44 0.75
N GLY A 205 -6.08 -13.89 1.94
CA GLY A 205 -7.13 -14.35 2.84
C GLY A 205 -8.54 -13.95 2.41
N ASP A 206 -9.53 -14.82 2.65
CA ASP A 206 -10.96 -14.55 2.38
C ASP A 206 -11.77 -14.08 3.60
N SER A 207 -11.17 -14.20 4.79
CA SER A 207 -11.73 -13.82 6.08
C SER A 207 -10.60 -13.40 7.02
N GLU A 208 -10.90 -12.76 8.15
CA GLU A 208 -9.85 -12.31 9.09
C GLU A 208 -9.04 -13.49 9.66
N ILE A 209 -9.71 -14.60 9.94
CA ILE A 209 -9.06 -15.81 10.44
C ILE A 209 -8.23 -16.51 9.34
N ASP A 210 -8.73 -16.61 8.11
CA ASP A 210 -7.96 -17.18 7.00
C ASP A 210 -6.74 -16.29 6.67
N GLN A 211 -6.90 -14.97 6.73
CA GLN A 211 -5.81 -14.01 6.58
C GLN A 211 -4.71 -14.25 7.62
N LEU A 212 -5.08 -14.38 8.91
CA LEU A 212 -4.12 -14.73 9.97
C LEU A 212 -3.44 -16.07 9.72
N PHE A 213 -4.19 -17.11 9.36
CA PHE A 213 -3.64 -18.43 9.13
C PHE A 213 -2.69 -18.48 7.94
N ARG A 214 -2.92 -17.70 6.88
CA ARG A 214 -1.98 -17.55 5.76
C ARG A 214 -0.68 -16.88 6.17
N ILE A 215 -0.77 -15.86 7.02
CA ILE A 215 0.41 -15.21 7.60
C ILE A 215 1.19 -16.24 8.42
N PHE A 216 0.52 -16.96 9.34
CA PHE A 216 1.16 -17.92 10.23
C PHE A 216 1.77 -19.11 9.48
N ARG A 217 1.11 -19.62 8.44
CA ARG A 217 1.65 -20.68 7.58
C ARG A 217 2.92 -20.28 6.84
N THR A 218 3.14 -18.99 6.62
CA THR A 218 4.28 -18.47 5.88
C THR A 218 5.40 -18.05 6.82
N LEU A 219 5.07 -17.26 7.85
CA LEU A 219 6.04 -16.66 8.77
C LEU A 219 6.22 -17.44 10.08
N GLY A 220 5.49 -18.56 10.24
CA GLY A 220 5.40 -19.32 11.48
C GLY A 220 4.38 -18.72 12.45
N THR A 221 3.72 -19.52 13.27
CA THR A 221 2.78 -18.99 14.27
C THR A 221 3.54 -18.17 15.32
N PRO A 222 3.13 -16.91 15.61
CA PRO A 222 3.84 -16.09 16.59
C PRO A 222 3.77 -16.73 17.98
N SER A 223 4.82 -16.50 18.77
CA SER A 223 4.96 -16.94 20.14
C SER A 223 5.49 -15.78 20.97
N GLU A 224 5.47 -15.89 22.29
CA GLU A 224 6.08 -14.87 23.17
C GLU A 224 7.58 -14.63 22.89
N ALA A 225 8.28 -15.58 22.26
CA ALA A 225 9.67 -15.40 21.86
C ALA A 225 9.82 -14.55 20.59
N THR A 226 8.89 -14.65 19.64
CA THR A 226 8.94 -13.91 18.36
C THR A 226 8.14 -12.61 18.40
N TRP A 227 7.17 -12.51 19.29
CA TRP A 227 6.36 -11.33 19.55
C TRP A 227 5.92 -11.32 21.01
N PRO A 228 6.73 -10.71 21.90
CA PRO A 228 6.37 -10.54 23.31
C PRO A 228 5.03 -9.81 23.46
N GLY A 229 4.11 -10.40 24.21
CA GLY A 229 2.76 -9.90 24.45
C GLY A 229 1.70 -10.36 23.46
N VAL A 230 2.04 -11.17 22.44
CA VAL A 230 1.05 -11.66 21.46
C VAL A 230 -0.08 -12.46 22.11
N SER A 231 0.20 -13.21 23.18
CA SER A 231 -0.82 -13.97 23.91
C SER A 231 -1.84 -13.10 24.66
N GLN A 232 -1.57 -11.80 24.83
CA GLN A 232 -2.46 -10.83 25.48
C GLN A 232 -3.31 -10.05 24.47
N MET A 233 -3.13 -10.28 23.17
CA MET A 233 -3.92 -9.62 22.14
C MET A 233 -5.39 -10.06 22.20
N PRO A 234 -6.37 -9.15 22.02
CA PRO A 234 -7.79 -9.45 22.22
C PRO A 234 -8.31 -10.68 21.49
N ASP A 235 -7.87 -10.88 20.24
CA ASP A 235 -8.36 -11.96 19.38
C ASP A 235 -7.35 -13.12 19.24
N TYR A 236 -6.30 -13.14 20.06
CA TYR A 236 -5.37 -14.27 20.07
C TYR A 236 -5.97 -15.49 20.77
N GLN A 237 -5.85 -16.67 20.14
CA GLN A 237 -6.26 -17.93 20.75
C GLN A 237 -5.07 -18.88 20.89
N SER A 238 -4.92 -19.45 22.09
CA SER A 238 -3.89 -20.47 22.36
C SER A 238 -4.04 -21.71 21.48
N SER A 239 -5.27 -22.01 21.05
CA SER A 239 -5.66 -23.10 20.16
C SER A 239 -5.29 -22.89 18.70
N PHE A 240 -4.75 -21.72 18.30
CA PHE A 240 -4.30 -21.51 16.94
C PHE A 240 -3.26 -22.56 16.52
N PRO A 241 -3.37 -23.13 15.30
CA PRO A 241 -2.42 -24.14 14.84
C PRO A 241 -0.99 -23.59 14.87
N LYS A 242 -0.03 -24.46 15.17
CA LYS A 242 1.39 -24.11 15.27
C LYS A 242 2.11 -24.49 13.97
N TRP A 243 2.35 -23.49 13.12
CA TRP A 243 3.13 -23.64 11.90
C TRP A 243 4.57 -23.21 12.12
N SER A 244 5.49 -23.91 11.48
CA SER A 244 6.87 -23.44 11.30
C SER A 244 6.94 -22.43 10.17
N ARG A 245 7.94 -21.56 10.24
CA ARG A 245 8.21 -20.57 9.21
C ARG A 245 8.76 -21.24 7.94
N LYS A 246 8.29 -20.79 6.77
CA LYS A 246 8.81 -21.22 5.47
C LYS A 246 10.15 -20.56 5.15
N GLY A 247 10.94 -21.23 4.31
CA GLY A 247 12.15 -20.65 3.72
C GLY A 247 11.82 -19.52 2.76
N LEU A 248 12.66 -18.49 2.71
CA LEU A 248 12.44 -17.36 1.79
C LEU A 248 12.59 -17.74 0.33
N GLU A 249 13.36 -18.79 0.03
CA GLU A 249 13.50 -19.39 -1.28
C GLU A 249 12.16 -19.93 -1.80
N GLU A 250 11.26 -20.37 -0.92
CA GLU A 250 9.91 -20.81 -1.29
C GLU A 250 8.98 -19.61 -1.55
N ILE A 251 9.17 -18.51 -0.82
CA ILE A 251 8.28 -17.34 -0.86
C ILE A 251 8.63 -16.38 -2.00
N VAL A 252 9.91 -16.06 -2.16
CA VAL A 252 10.46 -15.09 -3.12
C VAL A 252 11.73 -15.66 -3.78
N PRO A 253 11.60 -16.68 -4.65
CA PRO A 253 12.74 -17.42 -5.20
C PRO A 253 13.70 -16.54 -6.01
N SER A 254 13.17 -15.57 -6.75
CA SER A 254 13.95 -14.66 -7.62
C SER A 254 14.68 -13.55 -6.86
N LEU A 255 14.41 -13.37 -5.56
CA LEU A 255 14.95 -12.26 -4.79
C LEU A 255 16.32 -12.61 -4.20
N GLY A 256 17.29 -11.70 -4.38
CA GLY A 256 18.63 -11.82 -3.79
C GLY A 256 18.63 -11.73 -2.26
N PRO A 257 19.75 -12.07 -1.59
CA PRO A 257 19.84 -12.14 -0.14
C PRO A 257 19.50 -10.83 0.57
N GLU A 258 19.87 -9.67 0.02
CA GLU A 258 19.56 -8.37 0.61
C GLU A 258 18.07 -8.03 0.48
N GLY A 259 17.43 -8.43 -0.63
CA GLY A 259 15.99 -8.22 -0.79
C GLY A 259 15.19 -9.13 0.14
N LYS A 260 15.66 -10.36 0.31
CA LYS A 260 15.15 -11.34 1.27
C LYS A 260 15.26 -10.83 2.71
N ASP A 261 16.41 -10.29 3.11
CA ASP A 261 16.59 -9.67 4.44
C ASP A 261 15.64 -8.47 4.63
N LEU A 262 15.57 -7.56 3.65
CA LEU A 262 14.67 -6.41 3.73
C LEU A 262 13.21 -6.84 3.88
N LEU A 263 12.75 -7.81 3.10
CA LEU A 263 11.37 -8.33 3.17
C LEU A 263 11.04 -8.85 4.57
N LEU A 264 11.95 -9.58 5.22
CA LEU A 264 11.73 -10.07 6.57
C LEU A 264 11.63 -8.96 7.60
N ARG A 265 12.45 -7.93 7.46
CA ARG A 265 12.43 -6.76 8.35
C ARG A 265 11.12 -5.97 8.19
N LEU A 266 10.58 -5.90 6.97
CA LEU A 266 9.27 -5.32 6.68
C LEU A 266 8.12 -6.16 7.26
N LEU A 267 8.26 -7.48 7.30
CA LEU A 267 7.24 -8.44 7.76
C LEU A 267 7.48 -8.98 9.18
N GLN A 268 8.19 -8.22 10.04
CA GLN A 268 8.32 -8.60 11.45
C GLN A 268 6.96 -8.58 12.15
N TYR A 269 6.71 -9.59 12.99
CA TYR A 269 5.48 -9.71 13.75
C TYR A 269 5.33 -8.57 14.75
N ASP A 270 6.30 -8.44 15.65
CA ASP A 270 6.32 -7.37 16.64
C ASP A 270 6.42 -6.00 15.94
N PRO A 271 5.37 -5.14 16.05
CA PRO A 271 5.37 -3.83 15.42
C PRO A 271 6.51 -2.92 15.89
N SER A 272 7.06 -3.16 17.08
CA SER A 272 8.21 -2.42 17.63
C SER A 272 9.55 -2.81 17.01
N GLN A 273 9.65 -4.05 16.50
CA GLN A 273 10.83 -4.58 15.82
C GLN A 273 10.75 -4.44 14.30
N ARG A 274 9.58 -4.11 13.76
CA ARG A 274 9.37 -3.88 12.33
C ARG A 274 10.12 -2.64 11.88
N ILE A 275 10.90 -2.78 10.80
CA ILE A 275 11.79 -1.72 10.31
C ILE A 275 11.00 -0.45 9.97
N SER A 276 11.53 0.72 10.33
CA SER A 276 10.89 1.98 9.91
C SER A 276 11.12 2.24 8.41
N ALA A 277 10.23 2.99 7.75
CA ALA A 277 10.44 3.37 6.35
C ALA A 277 11.78 4.11 6.14
N LYS A 278 12.14 5.02 7.06
CA LYS A 278 13.41 5.74 7.05
C LYS A 278 14.62 4.79 7.14
N THR A 279 14.56 3.79 8.01
CA THR A 279 15.65 2.80 8.16
C THR A 279 15.70 1.86 6.96
N ALA A 280 14.56 1.48 6.39
CA ALA A 280 14.48 0.64 5.20
C ALA A 280 15.13 1.30 3.97
N LEU A 281 15.01 2.62 3.81
CA LEU A 281 15.69 3.36 2.73
C LEU A 281 17.22 3.30 2.82
N ALA A 282 17.78 3.11 4.01
CA ALA A 282 19.21 2.94 4.22
C ALA A 282 19.68 1.48 4.07
N HIS A 283 18.80 0.57 3.66
CA HIS A 283 19.11 -0.86 3.57
C HIS A 283 20.08 -1.18 2.41
N PRO A 284 21.02 -2.15 2.56
CA PRO A 284 21.94 -2.57 1.50
C PRO A 284 21.28 -2.95 0.17
N TYR A 285 20.01 -3.38 0.20
CA TYR A 285 19.22 -3.67 -1.01
C TYR A 285 19.18 -2.51 -2.01
N PHE A 286 19.20 -1.27 -1.52
CA PHE A 286 19.20 -0.05 -2.33
C PHE A 286 20.59 0.49 -2.66
N SER A 287 21.66 -0.16 -2.19
CA SER A 287 23.03 0.29 -2.47
C SER A 287 23.39 0.11 -3.96
N PRO A 288 24.07 1.09 -4.58
CA PRO A 288 24.53 0.97 -5.96
C PRO A 288 25.49 -0.22 -6.09
N GLY A 289 25.29 -1.06 -7.12
CA GLY A 289 26.15 -2.21 -7.44
C GLY A 289 25.58 -3.60 -7.12
N HIS A 290 24.43 -3.70 -6.45
CA HIS A 290 23.78 -4.99 -6.15
C HIS A 290 22.68 -5.37 -7.16
N SER A 291 22.79 -4.89 -8.41
CA SER A 291 22.01 -5.43 -9.51
C SER A 291 22.65 -6.76 -9.89
N LEU A 292 22.01 -7.88 -9.53
CA LEU A 292 22.45 -9.23 -9.87
C LEU A 292 22.94 -9.24 -11.32
N ALA A 293 24.24 -9.51 -11.51
CA ALA A 293 24.80 -9.74 -12.83
C ALA A 293 23.91 -10.76 -13.55
N PRO A 294 23.59 -10.55 -14.84
CA PRO A 294 22.80 -11.53 -15.57
C PRO A 294 23.55 -12.84 -15.50
N GLN A 295 22.95 -13.85 -14.84
CA GLN A 295 23.39 -15.22 -15.03
C GLN A 295 23.32 -15.45 -16.54
N GLN A 296 24.49 -15.69 -17.14
CA GLN A 296 24.59 -16.01 -18.54
C GLN A 296 23.64 -17.17 -18.79
N CYS A 297 22.56 -16.92 -19.54
CA CYS A 297 21.84 -17.96 -20.23
C CYS A 297 22.88 -18.66 -21.11
N THR A 298 23.39 -19.78 -20.63
CA THR A 298 24.10 -20.74 -21.46
C THR A 298 23.09 -21.23 -22.48
N ALA A 299 23.10 -20.57 -23.64
CA ALA A 299 22.46 -21.07 -24.84
C ALA A 299 23.03 -22.47 -25.07
N GLY A 300 22.16 -23.47 -24.90
CA GLY A 300 22.41 -24.82 -25.38
C GLY A 300 22.75 -24.73 -26.86
N ARG A 301 24.05 -24.87 -27.16
CA ARG A 301 24.49 -25.14 -28.52
C ARG A 301 23.93 -26.49 -28.90
N SER A 302 23.07 -26.47 -29.91
CA SER A 302 22.73 -27.55 -30.83
C SER A 302 23.80 -28.64 -30.84
N SER A 303 23.42 -29.83 -30.40
CA SER A 303 23.97 -31.06 -30.93
C SER A 303 23.36 -31.31 -32.31
N ARG A 304 24.24 -31.71 -33.21
CA ARG A 304 24.00 -32.16 -34.59
C ARG A 304 23.01 -33.32 -34.66
#